data_AF-A0A1E4RN34-F1
#
_entry.id   AF-A0A1E4RN34-F1
#
_cell.length_a   1.000
_cell.length_b   1.000
_cell.length_c   1.000
_cell.angle_alpha   90.00
_cell.angle_beta   90.00
_cell.angle_gamma   90.00
#
_symmetry.space_group_name_H-M   'P 1'
#
loop_
_entity.id
_entity.type
_entity.pdbx_description
1 polymer ?
#
loop_
_entity_poly.entity_id
_entity_poly.type
_entity_poly.pdbx_seq_one_letter_code
_entity_poly.pdbx_strand_id
1 'polypeptide(L)'
;MSNRIEQNCLVQEGGKPAEDPNELVEIYLKRSRDLKELITRINLTNSSVKFVFGTQLEPRTLCEALAERDELSRAVDIHLDVAREGVIRGKHYSSLEIRSESVVNVSKYQKIADKLSAQLRQLDTKIQEQNWTVELI
;
A
#
# COMPACT_ATOMS: atom_id res chain seq x y z
N MET A 1 -8.40 14.61 -15.08
CA MET A 1 -8.61 14.58 -16.54
C MET A 1 -10.07 14.32 -16.87
N SER A 2 -10.70 13.26 -16.36
CA SER A 2 -12.16 12.99 -16.53
C SER A 2 -13.03 14.21 -16.21
N ASN A 3 -12.80 14.83 -15.04
CA ASN A 3 -13.52 16.02 -14.61
C ASN A 3 -13.40 17.21 -15.60
N ARG A 4 -12.23 17.39 -16.26
CA ARG A 4 -12.03 18.46 -17.27
C ARG A 4 -12.78 18.17 -18.56
N ILE A 5 -12.81 16.90 -18.99
CA ILE A 5 -13.59 16.48 -20.16
C ILE A 5 -15.07 16.73 -19.90
N GLU A 6 -15.58 16.25 -18.75
CA GLU A 6 -16.97 16.41 -18.33
C GLU A 6 -17.42 17.88 -18.33
N GLN A 7 -16.56 18.78 -17.83
CA GLN A 7 -16.83 20.22 -17.77
C GLN A 7 -16.89 20.92 -19.14
N ASN A 8 -16.28 20.34 -20.18
CA ASN A 8 -16.23 20.95 -21.51
C ASN A 8 -17.18 20.26 -22.52
N CYS A 9 -17.85 19.16 -22.15
CA CYS A 9 -18.75 18.42 -23.02
C CYS A 9 -20.06 19.16 -23.37
N LEU A 10 -20.51 20.09 -22.53
CA LEU A 10 -21.76 20.83 -22.71
C LEU A 10 -21.52 22.33 -22.58
N VAL A 11 -22.06 23.09 -23.53
CA VAL A 11 -22.06 24.55 -23.52
C VAL A 11 -23.46 25.06 -23.81
N GLN A 12 -23.79 26.27 -23.36
CA GLN A 12 -25.03 26.93 -23.74
C GLN A 12 -25.00 27.29 -25.24
N GLU A 13 -26.18 27.50 -25.85
CA GLU A 13 -26.29 27.87 -27.26
C GLU A 13 -25.43 29.12 -27.56
N GLY A 14 -24.58 29.04 -28.59
CA GLY A 14 -23.62 30.10 -28.95
C GLY A 14 -22.37 30.18 -28.06
N GLY A 15 -22.28 29.37 -27.00
CA GLY A 15 -21.10 29.23 -26.15
C GLY A 15 -19.98 28.46 -26.82
N LYS A 16 -18.75 28.65 -26.33
CA LYS A 16 -17.58 27.84 -26.70
C LYS A 16 -17.04 27.14 -25.46
N PRO A 17 -16.57 25.89 -25.57
CA PRO A 17 -15.93 25.22 -24.45
C PRO A 17 -14.62 25.91 -24.12
N ALA A 18 -14.17 25.83 -22.87
CA ALA A 18 -12.90 26.42 -22.45
C ALA A 18 -11.70 25.66 -23.03
N GLU A 19 -11.87 24.36 -23.29
CA GLU A 19 -10.91 23.46 -23.92
C GLU A 19 -11.64 22.52 -24.89
N ASP A 20 -10.99 22.05 -25.96
CA ASP A 20 -11.62 21.08 -26.87
C ASP A 20 -11.76 19.70 -26.18
N PRO A 21 -12.99 19.20 -25.97
CA PRO A 21 -13.21 17.89 -25.35
C PRO A 21 -12.55 16.73 -26.12
N ASN A 22 -12.45 16.84 -27.45
CA ASN A 22 -11.86 15.79 -28.29
C ASN A 22 -10.35 15.71 -28.06
N GLU A 23 -9.66 16.85 -28.03
CA GLU A 23 -8.23 16.91 -27.69
C GLU A 23 -7.97 16.36 -26.28
N LEU A 24 -8.83 16.71 -25.31
CA LEU A 24 -8.72 16.18 -23.95
C LEU A 24 -8.91 14.65 -23.89
N VAL A 25 -9.83 14.10 -24.69
CA VAL A 25 -10.03 12.66 -24.82
C VAL A 25 -8.80 11.99 -25.46
N GLU A 26 -8.23 12.55 -26.50
CA GLU A 26 -7.01 12.02 -27.12
C GLU A 26 -5.83 11.98 -26.14
N ILE A 27 -5.62 13.07 -25.38
CA ILE A 27 -4.60 13.12 -24.32
C ILE A 27 -4.87 12.05 -23.26
N TYR A 28 -6.12 11.88 -22.84
CA TYR A 28 -6.51 10.85 -21.89
C TYR A 28 -6.19 9.44 -22.40
N LEU A 29 -6.60 9.13 -23.63
CA LEU A 29 -6.37 7.82 -24.25
C LEU A 29 -4.88 7.54 -24.47
N LYS A 30 -4.09 8.55 -24.81
CA LYS A 30 -2.62 8.43 -24.87
C LYS A 30 -2.05 8.06 -23.50
N ARG A 31 -2.36 8.83 -22.45
CA ARG A 31 -1.89 8.55 -21.08
C ARG A 31 -2.35 7.19 -20.56
N SER A 32 -3.56 6.77 -20.92
CA SER A 32 -4.09 5.45 -20.56
C SER A 32 -3.28 4.32 -21.21
N ARG A 33 -2.85 4.48 -22.47
CA ARG A 33 -1.95 3.53 -23.14
C ARG A 33 -0.57 3.50 -22.48
N ASP A 34 0.01 4.66 -22.21
CA ASP A 34 1.32 4.77 -21.55
C ASP A 34 1.28 4.09 -20.16
N LEU A 35 0.21 4.31 -19.39
CA LEU A 35 0.00 3.67 -18.10
C LEU A 35 -0.11 2.13 -18.23
N LYS A 36 -0.88 1.63 -19.19
CA LYS A 36 -1.01 0.19 -19.45
C LYS A 36 0.36 -0.42 -19.76
N GLU A 37 1.15 0.23 -20.58
CA GLU A 37 2.49 -0.24 -20.93
C GLU A 37 3.39 -0.32 -19.69
N LEU A 38 3.43 0.75 -18.89
CA LEU A 38 4.19 0.78 -17.64
C LEU A 38 3.75 -0.32 -16.66
N ILE A 39 2.45 -0.50 -16.43
CA ILE A 39 1.93 -1.56 -15.56
C ILE A 39 2.38 -2.94 -16.06
N THR A 40 2.29 -3.17 -17.37
CA THR A 40 2.68 -4.45 -17.98
C THR A 40 4.16 -4.73 -17.75
N ARG A 41 5.01 -3.75 -18.06
CA ARG A 41 6.46 -3.84 -17.90
C ARG A 41 6.89 -4.03 -16.45
N ILE A 42 6.25 -3.30 -15.52
CA ILE A 42 6.50 -3.45 -14.08
C ILE A 42 6.16 -4.87 -13.63
N ASN A 43 4.99 -5.38 -14.03
CA ASN A 43 4.57 -6.73 -13.63
C ASN A 43 5.52 -7.81 -14.20
N LEU A 44 5.90 -7.70 -15.47
CA LEU A 44 6.86 -8.62 -16.09
C LEU A 44 8.20 -8.59 -15.38
N THR A 45 8.72 -7.39 -15.10
CA THR A 45 9.98 -7.19 -14.36
C THR A 45 9.89 -7.79 -12.96
N ASN A 46 8.83 -7.49 -12.20
CA ASN A 46 8.65 -8.02 -10.85
C ASN A 46 8.55 -9.55 -10.82
N SER A 47 7.96 -10.16 -11.85
CA SER A 47 7.83 -11.62 -11.96
C SER A 47 9.10 -12.34 -12.42
N SER A 48 10.07 -11.63 -12.98
CA SER A 48 11.27 -12.23 -13.59
C SER A 48 12.56 -11.95 -12.80
N VAL A 49 12.61 -10.84 -12.07
CA VAL A 49 13.77 -10.47 -11.25
C VAL A 49 13.93 -11.40 -10.08
N LYS A 50 15.14 -11.96 -9.93
CA LYS A 50 15.55 -12.76 -8.78
C LYS A 50 15.88 -11.84 -7.59
N PHE A 51 15.11 -12.00 -6.53
CA PHE A 51 15.24 -11.31 -5.26
C PHE A 51 15.83 -12.25 -4.20
N VAL A 52 16.89 -11.79 -3.53
CA VAL A 52 17.57 -12.53 -2.45
C VAL A 52 17.61 -11.65 -1.20
N PHE A 53 17.11 -12.17 -0.08
CA PHE A 53 17.08 -11.46 1.20
C PHE A 53 17.09 -12.43 2.38
N GLY A 54 17.81 -12.06 3.45
CA GLY A 54 17.90 -12.88 4.66
C GLY A 54 18.70 -14.17 4.46
N THR A 55 18.29 -15.24 5.15
CA THR A 55 18.96 -16.56 5.15
C THR A 55 18.35 -17.54 4.15
N GLN A 56 17.56 -17.05 3.19
CA GLN A 56 16.92 -17.91 2.19
C GLN A 56 17.99 -18.51 1.26
N LEU A 57 17.93 -19.84 1.04
CA LEU A 57 18.89 -20.55 0.18
C LEU A 57 18.59 -20.36 -1.32
N GLU A 58 17.31 -20.25 -1.68
CA GLU A 58 16.87 -20.11 -3.07
C GLU A 58 16.38 -18.68 -3.35
N PRO A 59 16.75 -18.08 -4.50
CA PRO A 59 16.21 -16.79 -4.92
C PRO A 59 14.74 -16.94 -5.28
N ARG A 60 13.92 -16.00 -4.81
CA ARG A 60 12.51 -15.87 -5.19
C ARG A 60 12.32 -14.70 -6.15
N THR A 61 11.12 -14.49 -6.66
CA THR A 61 10.81 -13.32 -7.48
C THR A 61 10.62 -12.06 -6.64
N LEU A 62 10.80 -10.89 -7.24
CA LEU A 62 10.44 -9.62 -6.60
C LEU A 62 8.93 -9.54 -6.28
N CYS A 63 8.09 -10.20 -7.10
CA CYS A 63 6.66 -10.37 -6.84
C CYS A 63 6.40 -11.12 -5.52
N GLU A 64 7.09 -12.23 -5.27
CA GLU A 64 6.97 -12.99 -4.01
C GLU A 64 7.47 -12.17 -2.81
N ALA A 65 8.52 -11.36 -2.99
CA ALA A 65 8.99 -10.45 -1.94
C ALA A 65 7.95 -9.36 -1.59
N LEU A 66 7.26 -8.81 -2.59
CA LEU A 66 6.15 -7.87 -2.38
C LEU A 66 4.99 -8.53 -1.64
N ALA A 67 4.67 -9.79 -1.95
CA ALA A 67 3.63 -10.53 -1.25
C ALA A 67 3.98 -10.75 0.23
N GLU A 68 5.24 -11.09 0.55
CA GLU A 68 5.70 -11.20 1.94
C GLU A 68 5.66 -9.85 2.66
N ARG A 69 6.05 -8.76 2.00
CA ARG A 69 5.91 -7.42 2.57
C ARG A 69 4.46 -7.13 2.95
N ASP A 70 3.52 -7.43 2.06
CA ASP A 70 2.10 -7.19 2.32
C ASP A 70 1.56 -8.06 3.46
N GLU A 71 2.04 -9.31 3.58
CA GLU A 71 1.76 -10.18 4.73
C GLU A 71 2.31 -9.60 6.03
N LEU A 72 3.59 -9.20 6.05
CA LEU A 72 4.22 -8.59 7.22
C LEU A 72 3.52 -7.30 7.65
N SER A 73 3.10 -6.45 6.70
CA SER A 73 2.32 -5.25 7.00
C SER A 73 1.01 -5.61 7.70
N ARG A 74 0.22 -6.55 7.16
CA ARG A 74 -1.03 -6.98 7.80
C ARG A 74 -0.78 -7.59 9.17
N ALA A 75 0.30 -8.34 9.35
CA ALA A 75 0.68 -8.93 10.62
C ALA A 75 1.04 -7.86 11.66
N VAL A 76 1.78 -6.82 11.27
CA VAL A 76 2.05 -5.66 12.13
C VAL A 76 0.74 -4.98 12.54
N ASP A 77 -0.12 -4.69 11.57
CA ASP A 77 -1.39 -3.98 11.80
C ASP A 77 -2.26 -4.72 12.82
N ILE A 78 -2.49 -6.02 12.64
CA ILE A 78 -3.34 -6.80 13.56
C ILE A 78 -2.76 -6.86 14.97
N HIS A 79 -1.43 -6.95 15.13
CA HIS A 79 -0.81 -6.95 16.46
C HIS A 79 -0.89 -5.59 17.15
N LEU A 80 -0.78 -4.49 16.41
CA LEU A 80 -0.97 -3.14 16.93
C LEU A 80 -2.43 -2.90 17.32
N ASP A 81 -3.38 -3.35 16.50
CA ASP A 81 -4.81 -3.23 16.79
C ASP A 81 -5.19 -4.00 18.06
N VAL A 82 -4.75 -5.25 18.20
CA VAL A 82 -4.98 -6.03 19.42
C VAL A 82 -4.35 -5.37 20.64
N ALA A 83 -3.12 -4.86 20.52
CA ALA A 83 -2.47 -4.14 21.60
C ALA A 83 -3.25 -2.87 21.99
N ARG A 84 -3.75 -2.11 21.01
CA ARG A 84 -4.48 -0.86 21.20
C ARG A 84 -5.84 -1.08 21.87
N GLU A 85 -6.60 -2.06 21.42
CA GLU A 85 -7.93 -2.38 21.96
C GLU A 85 -7.85 -3.12 23.30
N GLY A 86 -6.73 -3.84 23.53
CA GLY A 86 -6.43 -4.45 24.83
C GLY A 86 -6.06 -3.47 25.94
N VAL A 87 -5.83 -2.17 25.63
CA VAL A 87 -5.58 -1.14 26.65
C VAL A 87 -6.89 -0.76 27.33
N ILE A 88 -6.98 -1.01 28.63
CA ILE A 88 -8.10 -0.56 29.46
C ILE A 88 -8.05 0.97 29.55
N ARG A 89 -9.03 1.65 28.95
CA ARG A 89 -9.15 3.12 28.99
C ARG A 89 -10.30 3.51 29.92
N GLY A 90 -10.00 3.90 31.15
CA GLY A 90 -11.01 4.42 32.07
C GLY A 90 -10.44 4.93 33.39
N LYS A 91 -10.90 6.12 33.83
CA LYS A 91 -10.89 6.52 35.24
C LYS A 91 -12.25 6.12 35.82
N HIS A 92 -12.23 5.29 36.85
CA HIS A 92 -13.43 4.85 37.55
C HIS A 92 -14.10 6.03 38.26
N TYR A 93 -15.41 6.21 38.08
CA TYR A 93 -16.19 7.26 38.76
C TYR A 93 -17.09 6.71 39.88
N SER A 94 -17.25 5.39 40.03
CA SER A 94 -18.08 4.78 41.07
C SER A 94 -17.56 3.41 41.51
N SER A 95 -17.71 3.08 42.79
CA SER A 95 -17.36 1.77 43.36
C SER A 95 -18.33 0.64 42.96
N LEU A 96 -19.47 0.97 42.33
CA LEU A 96 -20.49 0.02 41.85
C LEU A 96 -20.31 -0.38 40.38
N GLU A 97 -19.31 0.17 39.68
CA GLU A 97 -19.07 -0.09 38.25
C GLU A 97 -18.36 -1.45 38.03
N ILE A 98 -18.85 -2.25 37.08
CA ILE A 98 -18.23 -3.53 36.70
C ILE A 98 -16.90 -3.24 36.00
N ARG A 99 -15.80 -3.78 36.55
CA ARG A 99 -14.45 -3.60 36.00
C ARG A 99 -14.27 -4.39 34.72
N SER A 100 -13.76 -3.74 33.69
CA SER A 100 -13.27 -4.42 32.49
C SER A 100 -11.86 -4.93 32.73
N GLU A 101 -11.60 -6.18 32.33
CA GLU A 101 -10.28 -6.79 32.33
C GLU A 101 -9.84 -7.06 30.91
N SER A 102 -8.57 -6.80 30.62
CA SER A 102 -8.00 -7.16 29.32
C SER A 102 -7.68 -8.64 29.30
N VAL A 103 -8.25 -9.37 28.33
CA VAL A 103 -7.98 -10.80 28.13
C VAL A 103 -6.69 -11.05 27.34
N VAL A 104 -5.98 -9.99 26.93
CA VAL A 104 -4.75 -10.05 26.14
C VAL A 104 -3.58 -9.39 26.86
N ASN A 105 -2.38 -9.93 26.64
CA ASN A 105 -1.16 -9.30 27.14
C ASN A 105 -0.67 -8.23 26.16
N VAL A 106 -1.09 -6.97 26.38
CA VAL A 106 -0.74 -5.82 25.53
C VAL A 106 0.76 -5.72 25.26
N SER A 107 1.60 -5.86 26.29
CA SER A 107 3.06 -5.78 26.15
C SER A 107 3.64 -6.86 25.23
N LYS A 108 3.08 -8.08 25.28
CA LYS A 108 3.48 -9.16 24.37
C LYS A 108 3.14 -8.83 22.91
N TYR A 109 1.93 -8.33 22.66
CA TYR A 109 1.51 -7.94 21.31
C TYR A 109 2.34 -6.77 20.75
N GLN A 110 2.65 -5.77 21.58
CA GLN A 110 3.55 -4.67 21.20
C GLN A 110 4.94 -5.17 20.81
N LYS A 111 5.55 -6.05 21.63
CA LYS A 111 6.89 -6.62 21.32
C LYS A 111 6.90 -7.43 20.01
N ILE A 112 5.81 -8.15 19.72
CA ILE A 112 5.67 -8.87 18.45
C ILE A 112 5.56 -7.88 17.29
N ALA A 113 4.72 -6.85 17.42
CA ALA A 113 4.57 -5.80 16.41
C ALA A 113 5.90 -5.08 16.14
N ASP A 114 6.68 -4.76 17.17
CA ASP A 114 8.00 -4.11 17.04
C ASP A 114 8.98 -4.97 16.23
N LYS A 115 9.03 -6.27 16.53
CA LYS A 115 9.87 -7.24 15.82
C LYS A 115 9.47 -7.35 14.35
N LEU A 116 8.18 -7.54 14.08
CA LEU A 116 7.66 -7.64 12.71
C LEU A 116 7.87 -6.33 11.93
N SER A 117 7.69 -5.18 12.58
CA SER A 117 7.94 -3.88 11.99
C SER A 117 9.42 -3.69 11.61
N ALA A 118 10.34 -4.22 12.41
CA ALA A 118 11.76 -4.21 12.07
C ALA A 118 12.06 -5.07 10.84
N GLN A 119 11.46 -6.27 10.75
CA GLN A 119 11.60 -7.15 9.59
C GLN A 119 11.01 -6.51 8.32
N LEU A 120 9.81 -5.92 8.42
CA LEU A 120 9.15 -5.21 7.34
C LEU A 120 10.03 -4.09 6.78
N ARG A 121 10.58 -3.23 7.65
CA ARG A 121 11.48 -2.14 7.23
C ARG A 121 12.73 -2.65 6.51
N GLN A 122 13.33 -3.75 6.97
CA GLN A 122 14.50 -4.31 6.32
C GLN A 122 14.17 -4.87 4.93
N LEU A 123 13.05 -5.60 4.81
CA LEU A 123 12.58 -6.13 3.54
C LEU A 123 12.25 -5.00 2.56
N ASP A 124 11.52 -3.97 3.02
CA ASP A 124 11.17 -2.78 2.22
C ASP A 124 12.40 -2.06 1.72
N THR A 125 13.39 -1.85 2.57
CA THR A 125 14.64 -1.20 2.18
C THR A 125 15.31 -1.97 1.04
N LYS A 126 15.34 -3.31 1.13
CA LYS A 126 15.92 -4.15 0.08
C LYS A 126 15.11 -4.13 -1.21
N ILE A 127 13.78 -4.12 -1.12
CA ILE A 127 12.89 -3.96 -2.27
C ILE A 127 13.14 -2.61 -2.97
N GLN A 128 13.27 -1.53 -2.21
CA GLN A 128 13.57 -0.22 -2.78
C GLN A 128 14.94 -0.17 -3.45
N GLU A 129 15.97 -0.78 -2.85
CA GLU A 129 17.29 -0.92 -3.48
C GLU A 129 17.19 -1.64 -4.83
N GLN A 130 16.37 -2.69 -4.92
CA GLN A 130 16.13 -3.42 -6.18
C GLN A 130 15.40 -2.56 -7.22
N ASN A 131 14.42 -1.75 -6.81
CA ASN A 131 13.74 -0.81 -7.72
C ASN A 131 14.69 0.19 -8.39
N TRP A 132 15.83 0.51 -7.77
CA TRP A 132 16.84 1.42 -8.33
C TRP A 132 17.89 0.73 -9.20
N THR A 133 18.09 -0.58 -9.01
CA THR A 133 19.18 -1.33 -9.66
C THR A 133 18.71 -2.20 -10.82
N VAL A 134 17.40 -2.41 -10.95
CA VAL A 134 16.78 -3.22 -11.99
C VAL A 134 16.25 -2.32 -13.10
N GLU A 135 16.68 -2.60 -14.34
CA GLU A 135 16.09 -1.98 -15.51
C GLU A 135 14.72 -2.60 -15.84
N LEU A 136 13.78 -1.74 -16.21
CA LEU A 136 12.44 -2.15 -16.59
C LEU A 136 12.48 -2.86 -17.96
N ILE A 137 12.05 -4.13 -18.00
CA ILE A 137 11.95 -4.92 -19.24
C ILE A 137 10.84 -4.37 -20.14
#